data_AF-W0HUW9-F1
#
_entry.id   AF-W0HUW9-F1
#
_cell.length_a   1.000
_cell.length_b   1.000
_cell.length_c   1.000
_cell.angle_alpha   90.00
_cell.angle_beta   90.00
_cell.angle_gamma   90.00
#
_symmetry.space_group_name_H-M   'P 1'
#
loop_
_entity.id
_entity.type
_entity.pdbx_description
1 polymer ?
#
loop_
_entity_poly.entity_id
_entity_poly.type
_entity_poly.pdbx_seq_one_letter_code
_entity_poly.pdbx_strand_id
1 'polypeptide(L)'
;MITLEDMQIALAKASADKMEIQAKLRQAAAELVSQYRGSLAVSDERSQVIVTTGMSEAFEFIEMPVSAMKINGFRQLNFYLSTKIINQHIAQFIVSISISLREQDDFISVEIEDSLVPLLVLKEGVDARFAEVVEAIKGEVLRKIEHLA
;
A
#
# COMPACT_ATOMS: atom_id res chain seq x y z
N MET A 1 -25.73 -12.12 -32.55
CA MET A 1 -24.49 -12.53 -33.24
C MET A 1 -23.46 -11.49 -32.87
N ILE A 2 -22.36 -11.88 -32.23
CA ILE A 2 -21.29 -10.93 -31.83
C ILE A 2 -20.44 -10.69 -33.08
N THR A 3 -20.25 -9.43 -33.44
CA THR A 3 -19.44 -9.04 -34.60
C THR A 3 -17.98 -8.82 -34.21
N LEU A 4 -17.10 -8.74 -35.21
CA LEU A 4 -15.68 -8.44 -34.99
C LEU A 4 -15.49 -7.01 -34.44
N GLU A 5 -16.38 -6.09 -34.81
CA GLU A 5 -16.45 -4.73 -34.25
C GLU A 5 -16.88 -4.74 -32.77
N ASP A 6 -17.87 -5.56 -32.39
CA ASP A 6 -18.29 -5.71 -30.99
C ASP A 6 -17.14 -6.24 -30.12
N MET A 7 -16.32 -7.16 -30.65
CA MET A 7 -15.13 -7.67 -29.97
C MET A 7 -14.05 -6.58 -29.81
N GLN A 8 -13.83 -5.76 -30.82
CA GLN A 8 -12.87 -4.65 -30.76
C GLN A 8 -13.30 -3.57 -29.76
N ILE A 9 -14.59 -3.22 -29.73
CA ILE A 9 -15.15 -2.26 -28.76
C ILE A 9 -15.03 -2.80 -27.34
N ALA A 10 -15.38 -4.08 -27.12
CA ALA A 10 -15.25 -4.72 -25.82
C ALA A 10 -13.78 -4.75 -25.34
N LEU A 11 -12.84 -5.04 -26.24
CA LEU A 11 -11.40 -5.04 -25.93
C LEU A 11 -10.90 -3.64 -25.57
N ALA A 12 -11.27 -2.62 -26.34
CA ALA A 12 -10.89 -1.24 -26.08
C ALA A 12 -11.40 -0.76 -24.71
N LYS A 13 -12.67 -1.06 -24.39
CA LYS A 13 -13.27 -0.75 -23.09
C LYS A 13 -12.54 -1.46 -21.95
N ALA A 14 -12.31 -2.77 -22.07
CA ALA A 14 -11.59 -3.54 -21.06
C ALA A 14 -10.16 -3.02 -20.82
N SER A 15 -9.48 -2.54 -21.87
CA SER A 15 -8.15 -1.94 -21.75
C SER A 15 -8.20 -0.58 -21.04
N ALA A 16 -9.18 0.27 -21.35
CA ALA A 16 -9.36 1.57 -20.71
C ALA A 16 -9.68 1.40 -19.21
N ASP A 17 -10.64 0.53 -18.88
CA ASP A 17 -11.00 0.22 -17.49
C ASP A 17 -9.80 -0.30 -16.70
N LYS A 18 -8.97 -1.16 -17.32
CA LYS A 18 -7.74 -1.65 -16.70
C LYS A 18 -6.76 -0.53 -16.39
N MET A 19 -6.55 0.41 -17.32
CA MET A 19 -5.63 1.54 -17.09
C MET A 19 -6.14 2.46 -15.98
N GLU A 20 -7.43 2.73 -15.94
CA GLU A 20 -8.06 3.55 -14.90
C GLU A 20 -7.87 2.95 -13.51
N ILE A 21 -8.15 1.66 -13.36
CA ILE A 21 -7.98 0.95 -12.08
C ILE A 21 -6.51 0.94 -11.66
N GLN A 22 -5.60 0.78 -12.62
CA GLN A 22 -4.17 0.85 -12.33
C GLN A 22 -3.74 2.22 -11.83
N ALA A 23 -4.27 3.30 -12.42
CA ALA A 23 -4.01 4.65 -11.95
C ALA A 23 -4.58 4.88 -10.55
N LYS A 24 -5.85 4.52 -10.32
CA LYS A 24 -6.54 4.65 -9.02
C LYS A 24 -5.77 3.95 -7.90
N LEU A 25 -5.37 2.69 -8.10
CA LEU A 25 -4.66 1.92 -7.08
C LEU A 25 -3.26 2.48 -6.79
N ARG A 26 -2.53 2.93 -7.82
CA ARG A 26 -1.21 3.56 -7.62
C ARG A 26 -1.32 4.89 -6.87
N GLN A 27 -2.30 5.71 -7.22
CA GLN A 27 -2.56 6.97 -6.54
C GLN A 27 -2.92 6.74 -5.08
N ALA A 28 -3.83 5.80 -4.81
CA ALA A 28 -4.23 5.41 -3.46
C ALA A 28 -3.05 4.88 -2.63
N ALA A 29 -2.20 4.03 -3.21
CA ALA A 29 -1.00 3.55 -2.53
C ALA A 29 -0.02 4.68 -2.22
N ALA A 30 0.20 5.61 -3.17
CA ALA A 30 1.07 6.76 -2.95
C ALA A 30 0.53 7.68 -1.84
N GLU A 31 -0.78 7.92 -1.82
CA GLU A 31 -1.46 8.70 -0.79
C GLU A 31 -1.33 8.05 0.58
N LEU A 32 -1.62 6.74 0.69
CA LEU A 32 -1.46 5.97 1.92
C LEU A 32 -0.03 6.04 2.47
N VAL A 33 0.97 5.81 1.61
CA VAL A 33 2.39 5.85 2.01
C VAL A 33 2.78 7.26 2.46
N SER A 34 2.28 8.30 1.79
CA SER A 34 2.52 9.69 2.16
C SER A 34 1.90 10.02 3.52
N GLN A 35 0.63 9.65 3.75
CA GLN A 35 -0.06 9.87 5.02
C GLN A 35 0.63 9.11 6.16
N TYR A 36 1.00 7.85 5.94
CA TYR A 36 1.75 7.08 6.93
C TYR A 36 3.09 7.75 7.28
N ARG A 37 3.90 8.13 6.27
CA ARG A 37 5.16 8.86 6.49
C ARG A 37 4.94 10.15 7.28
N GLY A 38 3.96 10.95 6.91
CA GLY A 38 3.63 12.21 7.60
C GLY A 38 3.14 11.99 9.05
N SER A 39 2.54 10.84 9.33
CA SER A 39 2.05 10.49 10.67
C SER A 39 3.15 10.03 11.65
N LEU A 40 4.34 9.69 11.14
CA LEU A 40 5.50 9.30 11.93
C LEU A 40 6.28 10.55 12.36
N ALA A 41 5.67 11.37 13.23
CA ALA A 41 6.37 12.48 13.84
C ALA A 41 7.42 11.93 14.82
N VAL A 42 8.69 12.27 14.60
CA VAL A 42 9.76 11.91 15.53
C VAL A 42 9.99 13.10 16.45
N SER A 43 9.66 12.94 17.73
CA SER A 43 9.81 13.98 18.76
C SER A 43 11.24 14.17 19.25
N ASP A 44 12.15 13.25 18.90
CA ASP A 44 13.54 13.22 19.34
C ASP A 44 14.47 13.44 18.14
N GLU A 45 15.28 14.49 18.18
CA GLU A 45 16.26 14.84 17.14
C GLU A 45 17.29 13.73 16.87
N ARG A 46 17.45 12.77 17.80
CA ARG A 46 18.38 11.65 17.69
C ARG A 46 17.77 10.38 17.12
N SER A 47 16.48 10.40 16.84
CA SER A 47 15.75 9.28 16.26
C SER A 47 15.43 9.57 14.80
N GLN A 48 15.68 8.61 13.92
CA GLN A 48 15.36 8.72 12.50
C GLN A 48 14.42 7.59 12.10
N VAL A 49 13.31 7.94 11.45
CA VAL A 49 12.39 6.97 10.86
C VAL A 49 12.50 7.08 9.33
N ILE A 50 12.83 5.97 8.69
CA ILE A 50 12.92 5.85 7.24
C ILE A 50 11.86 4.85 6.80
N VAL A 51 11.00 5.27 5.87
CA VAL A 51 9.95 4.41 5.31
C VAL A 51 10.26 4.15 3.83
N THR A 52 10.48 2.90 3.47
CA THR A 52 10.65 2.47 2.08
C THR A 52 9.53 1.54 1.66
N THR A 53 9.31 1.43 0.36
CA THR A 53 8.33 0.51 -0.22
C THR A 53 9.04 -0.43 -1.17
N GLY A 54 8.50 -1.62 -1.36
CA GLY A 54 9.09 -2.59 -2.27
C GLY A 54 8.18 -3.76 -2.56
N MET A 55 8.67 -4.67 -3.40
CA MET A 55 8.03 -5.95 -3.66
C MET A 55 8.95 -7.07 -3.18
N SER A 56 8.37 -8.21 -2.82
CA SER A 56 9.16 -9.44 -2.65
C SER A 56 9.21 -10.16 -3.98
N GLU A 57 10.41 -10.34 -4.52
CA GLU A 57 10.65 -11.12 -5.72
C GLU A 57 11.76 -12.14 -5.41
N ALA A 58 11.51 -13.42 -5.69
CA ALA A 58 12.47 -14.50 -5.44
C ALA A 58 13.09 -14.52 -4.01
N PHE A 59 12.27 -14.25 -2.99
CA PHE A 59 12.66 -14.15 -1.56
C PHE A 59 13.56 -12.96 -1.19
N GLU A 60 13.80 -12.03 -2.12
CA GLU A 60 14.51 -10.78 -1.86
C GLU A 60 13.52 -9.61 -1.84
N PHE A 61 13.79 -8.62 -0.99
CA PHE A 61 13.07 -7.35 -0.99
C PHE A 61 13.70 -6.42 -2.03
N ILE A 62 12.93 -6.05 -3.04
CA ILE A 62 13.35 -5.08 -4.05
C ILE A 62 12.67 -3.75 -3.74
N GLU A 63 13.47 -2.78 -3.30
CA GLU A 63 12.99 -1.43 -3.05
C GLU A 63 12.54 -0.77 -4.36
N MET A 64 11.29 -0.31 -4.39
CA MET A 64 10.73 0.42 -5.51
C MET A 64 9.54 1.28 -5.09
N PRO A 65 9.29 2.41 -5.76
CA PRO A 65 8.12 3.23 -5.47
C PRO A 65 6.84 2.51 -5.89
N VAL A 66 5.76 2.71 -5.13
CA VAL A 66 4.43 2.12 -5.41
C VAL A 66 3.88 2.46 -6.79
N SER A 67 4.32 3.58 -7.39
CA SER A 67 3.98 3.97 -8.76
C SER A 67 4.54 3.02 -9.83
N ALA A 68 5.68 2.37 -9.56
CA ALA A 68 6.35 1.45 -10.49
C ALA A 68 5.90 -0.01 -10.32
N MET A 69 5.11 -0.30 -9.28
CA MET A 69 4.72 -1.67 -8.94
C MET A 69 3.68 -2.24 -9.91
N LYS A 70 3.74 -3.57 -10.06
CA LYS A 70 2.84 -4.32 -10.93
C LYS A 70 1.54 -4.62 -10.20
N ILE A 71 0.43 -4.38 -10.89
CA ILE A 71 -0.91 -4.77 -10.44
C ILE A 71 -1.21 -6.14 -11.04
N ASN A 72 -1.67 -7.07 -10.20
CA ASN A 72 -1.92 -8.44 -10.62
C ASN A 72 -3.20 -8.56 -11.47
N GLY A 73 -3.46 -9.77 -12.00
CA GLY A 73 -4.66 -10.05 -12.80
C GLY A 73 -5.99 -9.87 -12.07
N PHE A 74 -5.97 -9.78 -10.73
CA PHE A 74 -7.13 -9.61 -9.86
C PHE A 74 -7.36 -8.16 -9.44
N ARG A 75 -6.82 -7.18 -10.19
CA ARG A 75 -6.95 -5.74 -9.88
C ARG A 75 -6.46 -5.42 -8.46
N GLN A 76 -5.36 -6.05 -8.07
CA GLN A 76 -4.80 -5.92 -6.73
C GLN A 76 -3.33 -5.51 -6.82
N LEU A 77 -2.98 -4.51 -6.01
CA LEU A 77 -1.64 -3.99 -5.85
C LEU A 77 -1.08 -4.49 -4.52
N ASN A 78 -0.06 -5.34 -4.58
CA ASN A 78 0.60 -5.88 -3.40
C ASN A 78 1.98 -5.25 -3.25
N PHE A 79 2.28 -4.79 -2.05
CA PHE A 79 3.59 -4.26 -1.74
C PHE A 79 3.95 -4.44 -0.28
N TYR A 80 5.23 -4.28 0.01
CA TYR A 80 5.75 -4.23 1.36
C TYR A 80 6.07 -2.79 1.71
N LEU A 81 5.67 -2.38 2.91
CA LEU A 81 6.07 -1.14 3.53
C LEU A 81 7.09 -1.47 4.62
N SER A 82 8.33 -1.03 4.43
CA SER A 82 9.40 -1.23 5.40
C SER A 82 9.65 0.04 6.19
N THR A 83 9.53 -0.06 7.51
CA THR A 83 9.83 1.02 8.45
C THR A 83 11.14 0.67 9.17
N LYS A 84 12.15 1.51 8.96
CA LYS A 84 13.44 1.46 9.66
C LYS A 84 13.48 2.55 10.71
N ILE A 85 13.61 2.16 11.97
CA ILE A 85 13.75 3.05 13.12
C ILE A 85 15.20 2.97 13.58
N ILE A 86 15.90 4.11 13.53
CA ILE A 86 17.28 4.25 13.97
C ILE A 86 17.27 5.13 15.21
N ASN A 87 17.59 4.54 16.37
CA ASN A 87 17.83 5.29 17.60
C ASN A 87 19.29 5.05 18.03
N GLN A 88 20.03 6.13 18.28
CA GLN A 88 21.47 6.08 18.61
C GLN A 88 21.78 5.35 19.94
N HIS A 89 20.79 5.13 20.82
CA HIS A 89 21.01 4.58 22.16
C HIS A 89 20.33 3.24 22.42
N ILE A 90 19.31 2.86 21.65
CA ILE A 90 18.46 1.71 21.96
C ILE A 90 18.77 0.53 21.03
N ALA A 91 18.37 0.64 19.77
CA ALA A 91 18.57 -0.39 18.75
C ALA A 91 18.14 0.15 17.38
N GLN A 92 18.55 -0.57 16.33
CA GLN A 92 18.00 -0.39 14.99
C GLN A 92 16.94 -1.45 14.75
N PHE A 93 15.70 -1.03 14.50
CA PHE A 93 14.62 -1.93 14.11
C PHE A 93 14.34 -1.76 12.62
N ILE A 94 14.21 -2.87 11.90
CA ILE A 94 13.72 -2.91 10.53
C ILE A 94 12.49 -3.81 10.53
N VAL A 95 11.33 -3.22 10.28
CA VAL A 95 10.06 -3.93 10.26
C VAL A 95 9.40 -3.75 8.91
N SER A 96 9.11 -4.85 8.25
CA SER A 96 8.35 -4.86 7.00
C SER A 96 6.96 -5.40 7.26
N ILE A 97 5.98 -4.70 6.70
CA ILE A 97 4.59 -5.16 6.66
C ILE A 97 4.13 -5.35 5.22
N SER A 98 3.33 -6.38 4.96
CA SER A 98 2.66 -6.52 3.66
C SER A 98 1.36 -5.72 3.63
N ILE A 99 1.11 -5.06 2.50
CA ILE A 99 -0.08 -4.27 2.24
C ILE A 99 -0.63 -4.70 0.88
N SER A 100 -1.94 -4.90 0.83
CA SER A 100 -2.66 -5.17 -0.39
C SER A 100 -3.78 -4.17 -0.61
N LEU A 101 -3.84 -3.56 -1.79
CA LEU A 101 -4.95 -2.72 -2.22
C LEU A 101 -5.71 -3.42 -3.32
N ARG A 102 -7.02 -3.47 -3.21
CA ARG A 102 -7.91 -3.99 -4.26
C ARG A 102 -9.04 -3.00 -4.49
N GLU A 103 -9.39 -2.82 -5.77
CA GLU A 103 -10.57 -2.07 -6.17
C GLU A 103 -11.79 -3.00 -6.13
N GLN A 104 -12.86 -2.58 -5.45
CA GLN A 104 -14.13 -3.29 -5.33
C GLN A 104 -15.28 -2.29 -5.40
N ASP A 105 -16.14 -2.39 -6.43
CA ASP A 105 -17.38 -1.62 -6.56
C ASP A 105 -17.21 -0.10 -6.33
N ASP A 106 -16.17 0.50 -6.93
CA ASP A 106 -15.77 1.92 -6.77
C ASP A 106 -15.14 2.29 -5.41
N PHE A 107 -14.87 1.32 -4.55
CA PHE A 107 -14.11 1.47 -3.31
C PHE A 107 -12.74 0.83 -3.40
N ILE A 108 -11.85 1.25 -2.51
CA ILE A 108 -10.55 0.60 -2.32
C ILE A 108 -10.59 -0.12 -0.99
N SER A 109 -10.38 -1.42 -1.01
CA SER A 109 -10.16 -2.24 0.18
C SER A 109 -8.66 -2.38 0.42
N VAL A 110 -8.21 -2.15 1.65
CA VAL A 110 -6.82 -2.31 2.09
C VAL A 110 -6.73 -3.47 3.06
N GLU A 111 -5.91 -4.45 2.74
CA GLU A 111 -5.53 -5.54 3.63
C GLU A 111 -4.10 -5.29 4.11
N ILE A 112 -3.87 -5.49 5.41
CA ILE A 112 -2.56 -5.32 6.05
C ILE A 112 -2.21 -6.69 6.63
N GLU A 113 -1.11 -7.28 6.17
CA GLU A 113 -0.72 -8.65 6.53
C GLU A 113 -1.84 -9.65 6.29
N ASP A 114 -1.99 -10.62 7.18
CA ASP A 114 -3.06 -11.62 7.16
C ASP A 114 -4.30 -11.14 7.94
N SER A 115 -4.60 -9.83 7.91
CA SER A 115 -5.79 -9.29 8.58
C SER A 115 -7.06 -9.95 8.05
N LEU A 116 -7.85 -10.54 8.96
CA LEU A 116 -9.12 -11.20 8.63
C LEU A 116 -10.17 -10.26 8.04
N VAL A 117 -10.04 -8.95 8.28
CA VAL A 117 -10.98 -7.93 7.83
C VAL A 117 -10.21 -6.86 7.04
N PRO A 118 -10.49 -6.69 5.74
CA PRO A 118 -9.92 -5.60 4.96
C PRO A 118 -10.59 -4.28 5.36
N LEU A 119 -9.80 -3.22 5.43
CA LEU A 119 -10.26 -1.87 5.74
C LEU A 119 -10.80 -1.21 4.48
N LEU A 120 -12.03 -0.70 4.55
CA LEU A 120 -12.63 0.04 3.45
C LEU A 120 -12.18 1.50 3.51
N VAL A 121 -11.58 1.97 2.42
CA VAL A 121 -11.10 3.34 2.32
C VAL A 121 -12.26 4.25 1.93
N LEU A 122 -12.31 5.44 2.54
CA LEU A 122 -13.27 6.48 2.17
C LEU A 122 -13.12 6.87 0.68
N LYS A 123 -14.10 7.62 0.16
CA LYS A 123 -14.05 8.11 -1.22
C LYS A 123 -12.87 9.06 -1.43
N GLU A 124 -12.43 9.16 -2.68
CA GLU A 124 -11.39 10.12 -3.07
C GLU A 124 -11.85 11.56 -2.74
N GLY A 125 -10.91 12.40 -2.30
CA GLY A 125 -11.17 13.80 -1.93
C GLY A 125 -11.69 14.02 -0.51
N VAL A 126 -11.80 12.97 0.31
CA VAL A 126 -12.13 13.09 1.75
C VAL A 126 -10.85 13.28 2.56
N ASP A 127 -10.81 14.30 3.42
CA ASP A 127 -9.71 14.50 4.35
C ASP A 127 -9.55 13.29 5.27
N ALA A 128 -8.31 12.90 5.56
CA ALA A 128 -7.99 11.74 6.41
C ALA A 128 -8.57 10.41 5.89
N ARG A 129 -8.78 10.28 4.56
CA ARG A 129 -9.27 9.08 3.87
C ARG A 129 -8.61 7.77 4.30
N PHE A 130 -7.33 7.80 4.66
CA PHE A 130 -6.55 6.64 5.07
C PHE A 130 -6.25 6.59 6.57
N ALA A 131 -6.84 7.43 7.41
CA ALA A 131 -6.49 7.52 8.83
C ALA A 131 -6.61 6.18 9.56
N GLU A 132 -7.71 5.44 9.36
CA GLU A 132 -7.89 4.11 9.96
C GLU A 132 -6.83 3.12 9.49
N VAL A 133 -6.48 3.15 8.20
CA VAL A 133 -5.44 2.30 7.62
C VAL A 133 -4.07 2.64 8.18
N VAL A 134 -3.77 3.93 8.34
CA VAL A 134 -2.51 4.42 8.91
C VAL A 134 -2.35 3.98 10.36
N GLU A 135 -3.41 4.07 11.18
CA GLU A 135 -3.37 3.62 12.56
C GLU A 135 -3.21 2.09 12.66
N ALA A 136 -3.89 1.33 11.79
CA ALA A 136 -3.70 -0.12 11.71
C ALA A 136 -2.25 -0.50 11.34
N ILE A 137 -1.63 0.21 10.38
CA ILE A 137 -0.22 0.03 10.02
C ILE A 137 0.69 0.29 11.23
N LYS A 138 0.48 1.39 11.96
CA LYS A 138 1.28 1.72 13.15
C LYS A 138 1.17 0.64 14.22
N GLY A 139 -0.05 0.16 14.48
CA GLY A 139 -0.30 -0.91 15.44
C GLY A 139 0.47 -2.19 15.09
N GLU A 140 0.47 -2.55 13.80
CA GLU A 140 1.19 -3.74 13.32
C GLU A 140 2.71 -3.58 13.38
N VAL A 141 3.22 -2.40 13.05
CA VAL A 141 4.66 -2.10 13.20
C VAL A 141 5.09 -2.18 14.66
N LEU A 142 4.33 -1.56 15.58
CA LEU A 142 4.59 -1.64 17.02
C LEU A 142 4.58 -3.07 17.52
N ARG A 143 3.56 -3.85 17.17
CA ARG A 143 3.44 -5.26 17.54
C ARG A 143 4.68 -6.06 17.12
N LYS A 144 5.20 -5.85 15.91
CA LYS A 144 6.40 -6.54 15.43
C LYS A 144 7.67 -6.08 16.15
N ILE A 145 7.79 -4.80 16.49
CA ILE A 145 8.92 -4.29 17.30
C ILE A 145 8.91 -4.95 18.67
N GLU A 146 7.75 -5.04 19.33
CA GLU A 146 7.59 -5.69 20.64
C GLU A 146 7.99 -7.17 20.63
N HIS A 147 7.79 -7.88 19.52
CA HIS A 147 8.24 -9.28 19.37
C HIS A 147 9.75 -9.43 19.14
N LEU A 148 10.44 -8.35 18.73
CA LEU A 148 11.87 -8.35 18.43
C LEU A 148 12.72 -7.85 19.61
N ALA A 149 12.12 -7.16 20.59
CA ALA A 149 12.77 -6.57 21.75
C ALA A 149 12.84 -7.55 22.94
#